data_AF-A0A183GTY9-F1
#
_entry.id   AF-A0A183GTY9-F1
#
_cell.length_a   1.000
_cell.length_b   1.000
_cell.length_c   1.000
_cell.angle_alpha   90.00
_cell.angle_beta   90.00
_cell.angle_gamma   90.00
#
_symmetry.space_group_name_H-M   'P 1'
#
loop_
_entity.id
_entity.type
_entity.pdbx_description
1 polymer ?
#
loop_
_entity_poly.entity_id
_entity_poly.type
_entity_poly.pdbx_seq_one_letter_code
_entity_poly.pdbx_strand_id
1 'polypeptide(L)'
;METKMLRRTAGLRPMDRIRNEAIRQKFGVASIADKMREARLRRYGHVLRGKEDSVGKIGLKFQVVGKRPGGRPKQRWSDTLHMDLKVAGVHPN
;
A
#
# COMPACT_ATOMS: atom_id res chain seq x y z
N MET A 1 -15.27 4.29 -6.49
CA MET A 1 -15.09 5.02 -5.21
C MET A 1 -13.95 6.02 -5.28
N GLU A 2 -12.75 5.60 -5.70
CA GLU A 2 -11.51 6.42 -5.75
C GLU A 2 -11.70 7.88 -6.21
N THR A 3 -12.31 8.11 -7.38
CA THR A 3 -12.45 9.46 -7.96
C THR A 3 -13.87 10.03 -7.84
N LYS A 4 -14.74 9.46 -7.00
CA LYS A 4 -16.17 9.84 -6.95
C LYS A 4 -16.36 11.32 -6.58
N MET A 5 -15.63 11.80 -5.58
CA MET A 5 -15.69 13.21 -5.17
C MET A 5 -15.09 14.13 -6.24
N LEU A 6 -13.93 13.76 -6.80
CA LEU A 6 -13.28 14.52 -7.87
C LEU A 6 -14.16 14.64 -9.12
N ARG A 7 -14.89 13.57 -9.49
CA ARG A 7 -15.88 13.59 -10.56
C ARG A 7 -16.99 14.59 -10.28
N ARG A 8 -17.54 14.59 -9.06
CA ARG A 8 -18.59 15.53 -8.65
C ARG A 8 -18.11 16.97 -8.73
N THR A 9 -16.91 17.27 -8.23
CA THR A 9 -16.29 18.60 -8.32
C THR A 9 -16.05 19.03 -9.77
N ALA A 10 -15.67 18.10 -10.65
CA ALA A 10 -15.46 18.38 -12.07
C ALA A 10 -16.75 18.39 -12.92
N GLY A 11 -17.94 18.20 -12.32
CA GLY A 11 -19.21 18.12 -13.05
C GLY A 11 -19.35 16.88 -13.95
N LEU A 12 -18.53 15.84 -13.73
CA LEU A 12 -18.50 14.64 -14.58
C LEU A 12 -19.60 13.66 -14.20
N ARG A 13 -20.34 13.20 -15.20
CA ARG A 13 -21.40 12.19 -15.10
C ARG A 13 -20.83 10.80 -15.36
N PRO A 14 -21.48 9.73 -14.86
CA PRO A 14 -21.09 8.35 -15.18
C PRO A 14 -21.09 8.04 -16.69
N MET A 15 -21.98 8.68 -17.45
CA MET A 15 -22.09 8.51 -18.91
C MET A 15 -20.87 9.03 -19.69
N ASP A 16 -20.09 9.94 -19.10
CA ASP A 16 -18.93 10.53 -19.78
C ASP A 16 -17.78 9.50 -19.92
N ARG A 17 -17.85 8.35 -19.23
CA ARG A 17 -16.94 7.18 -19.34
C ARG A 17 -15.43 7.52 -19.26
N ILE A 18 -15.08 8.67 -18.69
CA ILE A 18 -13.69 9.10 -18.49
C ILE A 18 -12.96 8.13 -17.55
N ARG A 19 -11.73 7.74 -17.90
CA ARG A 19 -10.89 6.85 -17.06
C ARG A 19 -10.45 7.54 -15.77
N ASN A 20 -10.31 6.79 -14.68
CA ASN A 20 -9.87 7.35 -13.39
C ASN A 20 -8.47 7.97 -13.47
N GLU A 21 -7.59 7.44 -14.33
CA GLU A 21 -6.26 7.99 -14.58
C GLU A 21 -6.32 9.42 -15.10
N ALA A 22 -7.16 9.71 -16.09
CA ALA A 22 -7.34 11.06 -16.62
C ALA A 22 -7.86 12.04 -15.55
N ILE A 23 -8.72 11.58 -14.64
CA ILE A 23 -9.21 12.40 -13.52
C ILE A 23 -8.09 12.66 -12.52
N ARG A 24 -7.31 11.63 -12.18
CA ARG A 24 -6.13 11.76 -11.32
C ARG A 24 -5.12 12.75 -11.89
N GLN A 25 -4.86 12.66 -13.19
CA GLN A 25 -3.98 13.60 -13.91
C GLN A 25 -4.53 15.03 -13.87
N LYS A 26 -5.82 15.23 -14.16
CA LYS A 26 -6.47 16.54 -14.14
C LYS A 26 -6.34 17.24 -12.78
N PHE A 27 -6.43 16.49 -11.68
CA PHE A 27 -6.35 17.02 -10.33
C PHE A 27 -4.97 16.89 -9.67
N GLY A 28 -3.97 16.32 -10.36
CA GLY A 28 -2.63 16.08 -9.80
C GLY A 28 -2.61 15.12 -8.60
N VAL A 29 -3.56 14.17 -8.52
CA VAL A 29 -3.70 13.26 -7.37
C VAL A 29 -3.13 11.89 -7.69
N ALA A 30 -2.32 11.34 -6.79
CA ALA A 30 -1.81 9.96 -6.89
C ALA A 30 -2.93 8.91 -6.81
N SER A 31 -2.66 7.69 -7.27
CA SER A 31 -3.63 6.60 -7.08
C SER A 31 -3.78 6.22 -5.61
N ILE A 32 -4.93 5.68 -5.23
CA ILE A 32 -5.10 5.12 -3.88
C ILE A 32 -4.09 4.01 -3.63
N ALA A 33 -3.78 3.19 -4.64
CA ALA A 33 -2.80 2.12 -4.50
C ALA A 33 -1.41 2.67 -4.13
N ASP A 34 -0.99 3.77 -4.76
CA ASP A 34 0.29 4.43 -4.44
C ASP A 34 0.28 5.06 -3.05
N LYS A 35 -0.84 5.67 -2.64
CA LYS A 35 -0.98 6.21 -1.27
C LYS A 35 -0.99 5.13 -0.20
N MET A 36 -1.63 4.00 -0.47
CA MET A 36 -1.56 2.84 0.43
C MET A 36 -0.15 2.28 0.51
N ARG A 37 0.58 2.22 -0.62
CA ARG A 37 2.00 1.82 -0.63
C ARG A 37 2.86 2.79 0.19
N GLU A 38 2.73 4.08 -0.04
CA GLU A 38 3.43 5.14 0.70
C GLU A 38 3.21 4.98 2.22
N ALA A 39 1.97 4.79 2.66
CA ALA A 39 1.64 4.59 4.07
C ALA A 39 2.27 3.31 4.65
N ARG A 40 2.26 2.20 3.91
CA ARG A 40 2.90 0.94 4.33
C ARG A 40 4.41 1.11 4.48
N LEU A 41 5.08 1.74 3.51
CA LEU A 41 6.52 1.99 3.55
C LEU A 41 6.91 2.98 4.66
N ARG A 42 6.10 4.02 4.90
CA ARG A 42 6.30 4.94 6.03
C ARG A 42 6.22 4.21 7.38
N ARG A 43 5.26 3.30 7.54
CA ARG A 43 5.13 2.44 8.72
C ARG A 43 6.33 1.50 8.86
N TYR A 44 6.79 0.91 7.76
CA TYR A 44 7.99 0.07 7.74
C TYR A 44 9.23 0.86 8.19
N GLY A 45 9.46 2.05 7.65
CA GLY A 45 10.55 2.92 8.09
C GLY A 45 10.48 3.29 9.57
N HIS A 46 9.27 3.49 10.12
CA HIS A 46 9.09 3.68 11.56
C HIS A 46 9.51 2.43 12.36
N VAL A 47 9.11 1.23 11.91
CA VAL A 47 9.55 -0.04 12.53
C VAL A 47 11.07 -0.19 12.48
N LEU A 48 11.71 0.14 11.35
CA LEU A 48 13.16 0.05 11.20
C LEU A 48 13.93 0.97 12.16
N ARG A 49 13.41 2.17 12.43
CA ARG A 49 14.00 3.12 13.40
C ARG A 49 13.73 2.76 14.85
N GLY A 50 12.85 1.80 15.13
CA GLY A 50 12.57 1.32 16.48
C GLY A 50 13.72 0.52 17.10
N LYS A 51 13.66 0.35 18.43
CA LYS A 51 14.59 -0.53 19.17
C LYS A 51 14.43 -1.99 18.75
N GLU A 52 15.51 -2.78 18.84
CA GLU A 52 15.52 -4.20 18.43
C GLU A 52 14.51 -5.07 19.19
N ASP A 53 14.30 -4.76 20.47
CA ASP A 53 13.33 -5.41 21.37
C ASP A 53 11.89 -4.88 21.20
N SER A 54 11.66 -3.91 20.32
CA SER A 54 10.31 -3.42 20.06
C SER A 54 9.46 -4.50 19.39
N VAL A 55 8.19 -4.59 19.80
CA VAL A 55 7.21 -5.53 19.22
C VAL A 55 7.15 -5.41 17.69
N GLY A 56 7.33 -4.19 17.15
CA GLY A 56 7.38 -3.95 15.72
C GLY A 56 8.54 -4.67 15.03
N LYS A 57 9.76 -4.57 15.57
CA LYS A 57 10.94 -5.26 15.01
C LYS A 57 10.89 -6.77 15.22
N ILE A 58 10.46 -7.21 16.40
CA ILE A 58 10.27 -8.64 16.69
C ILE A 58 9.26 -9.23 15.69
N GLY A 59 8.09 -8.62 15.54
CA GLY A 59 7.05 -9.09 14.61
C GLY A 59 7.45 -9.04 13.14
N LEU A 60 8.34 -8.12 12.74
CA LEU A 60 8.88 -8.06 11.39
C LEU A 60 9.83 -9.23 11.08
N LYS A 61 10.66 -9.64 12.05
CA LYS A 61 11.60 -10.76 11.91
C LYS A 61 10.96 -12.12 12.19
N PHE A 62 9.82 -12.14 12.87
CA PHE A 62 9.15 -13.36 13.31
C PHE A 62 8.65 -14.21 12.14
N GLN A 63 9.12 -15.46 12.08
CA GLN A 63 8.59 -16.46 11.15
C GLN A 63 7.76 -17.49 11.92
N VAL A 64 6.48 -17.60 11.56
CA VAL A 64 5.63 -18.69 12.07
C VAL A 64 6.03 -20.00 11.39
N VAL A 65 6.57 -20.93 12.18
CA VAL A 65 6.86 -22.30 11.77
C VAL A 65 5.56 -23.13 11.81
N GLY A 66 5.32 -23.93 10.78
CA GLY A 66 4.17 -24.84 10.70
C GLY A 66 3.20 -24.56 9.54
N LYS A 67 2.25 -25.48 9.34
CA LYS A 67 1.21 -25.33 8.30
C LYS A 67 0.16 -24.34 8.76
N ARG A 68 -0.19 -23.40 7.87
CA ARG A 68 -1.20 -22.39 8.15
C ARG A 68 -2.61 -23.01 7.99
N PRO A 69 -3.55 -22.74 8.92
CA PRO A 69 -4.94 -23.15 8.75
C PRO A 69 -5.54 -22.54 7.48
N GLY A 70 -6.48 -23.27 6.85
CA GLY A 70 -7.25 -22.77 5.72
C GLY A 70 -8.09 -21.55 6.10
N GLY A 71 -8.30 -20.63 5.15
CA GLY A 71 -9.19 -19.47 5.31
C GLY A 71 -8.49 -18.11 5.40
N ARG A 72 -7.21 -18.05 5.80
CA ARG A 72 -6.46 -16.78 5.80
C ARG A 72 -5.74 -16.56 4.46
N PRO A 73 -5.71 -15.34 3.91
CA PRO A 73 -4.90 -15.03 2.72
C PRO A 73 -3.46 -15.49 2.90
N LYS A 74 -2.93 -16.15 1.86
CA LYS A 74 -1.54 -16.65 1.85
C LYS A 74 -0.53 -15.52 2.01
N GLN A 75 -0.84 -14.34 1.44
CA GLN A 75 -0.01 -13.15 1.46
C GLN A 75 0.20 -12.62 2.88
N ARG A 76 1.46 -12.54 3.27
CA ARG A 76 1.92 -11.92 4.52
C ARG A 76 2.16 -10.43 4.30
N TRP A 77 2.25 -9.69 5.39
CA TRP A 77 2.65 -8.29 5.34
C TRP A 77 4.07 -8.12 4.77
N SER A 78 4.99 -9.04 5.13
CA SER A 78 6.35 -9.09 4.55
C SER A 78 6.33 -9.24 3.03
N ASP A 79 5.43 -10.07 2.48
CA ASP A 79 5.35 -10.31 1.05
C ASP A 79 4.92 -9.02 0.33
N THR A 80 3.91 -8.33 0.87
CA THR A 80 3.47 -7.02 0.38
C THR A 80 4.59 -5.97 0.47
N LEU A 81 5.35 -5.94 1.57
CA LEU A 81 6.46 -5.02 1.75
C LEU A 81 7.57 -5.24 0.71
N HIS A 82 7.93 -6.50 0.43
CA HIS A 82 8.92 -6.80 -0.61
C HIS A 82 8.45 -6.33 -1.99
N MET A 83 7.16 -6.50 -2.32
CA MET A 83 6.60 -5.99 -3.57
C MET A 83 6.65 -4.46 -3.61
N ASP A 84 6.28 -3.79 -2.52
CA ASP A 84 6.30 -2.33 -2.44
C ASP A 84 7.71 -1.75 -2.54
N LEU A 85 8.69 -2.36 -1.88
CA LEU A 85 10.10 -1.99 -1.95
C LEU A 85 10.65 -2.17 -3.38
N LYS A 86 10.31 -3.29 -4.05
CA LYS A 86 10.66 -3.53 -5.45
C LYS A 86 10.08 -2.46 -6.38
N VAL A 87 8.81 -2.09 -6.20
CA VAL A 87 8.18 -1.02 -7.00
C VAL A 87 8.83 0.34 -6.72
N ALA A 88 9.27 0.59 -5.49
CA ALA A 88 9.97 1.81 -5.11
C ALA A 88 11.46 1.81 -5.54
N GLY A 89 11.98 0.73 -6.12
CA GLY A 89 13.40 0.61 -6.45
C GLY A 89 14.32 0.56 -5.24
N VAL A 90 13.79 0.23 -4.05
CA VAL A 90 14.56 0.13 -2.81
C VAL A 90 14.88 -1.34 -2.56
N HIS A 91 16.17 -1.68 -2.56
CA HIS A 91 16.62 -2.99 -2.14
C HIS A 91 16.96 -2.93 -0.64
N PRO A 92 16.28 -3.73 0.22
CA PRO A 92 16.72 -3.87 1.59
C PRO A 92 18.10 -4.55 1.60
N ASN A 93 19.06 -3.94 2.29
CA ASN A 93 20.38 -4.54 2.56
C ASN A 93 20.27 -5.75 3.48
#